data_AF-A0AAF0E8D3-F1
#
_entry.id   AF-A0AAF0E8D3-F1
#
_cell.length_a   1.000
_cell.length_b   1.000
_cell.length_c   1.000
_cell.angle_alpha   90.00
_cell.angle_beta   90.00
_cell.angle_gamma   90.00
#
_symmetry.space_group_name_H-M   'P 1'
#
loop_
_entity.id
_entity.type
_entity.pdbx_description
1 polymer ?
#
loop_
_entity_poly.entity_id
_entity_poly.type
_entity_poly.pdbx_seq_one_letter_code
_entity_poly.pdbx_strand_id
1 'polypeptide(L)'
;MSVANPSARSEAEVLNQEALHIPPQDIDTEGRRHEDDSNEPLTLTQGQRKSLVFLQMNTPVSLLCCIATALFVTLIVPSIHYVFRNQPTYFTMAPRMELAYFAVMMVFQIGFCLLALITPNPHTQLCIVEGTGSRLAIENYLIAMWLFLRVMDTSASLRMGVLALAVILIMSIINAVVLRTKYQPRWVHPFEFVLVHIPNKLITVLVSQVLFWDTLMLAWGWDRSNGREALAHGLWIAIFVQVVMGIVLAVWVAQTSDVTVYVASMFLDAAVLKFHKMPVIGPNSRPFVLTAIMCVSMTVRTVCLVVPGLLKHGCLIICHTHRQHRPQEAQPDAVIEEPAGQESDPAVVYVPTPAADANENTRLVQQADPSYGGL
;
A
#
# COMPACT_ATOMS: atom_id res chain seq x y z
N MET A 1 19.77 -32.20 82.00
CA MET A 1 19.96 -33.58 81.52
C MET A 1 19.57 -33.61 80.06
N SER A 2 20.52 -34.09 79.24
CA SER A 2 20.47 -34.13 77.79
C SER A 2 19.32 -35.01 77.30
N VAL A 3 18.51 -34.51 76.36
CA VAL A 3 17.68 -35.37 75.52
C VAL A 3 17.89 -34.93 74.08
N ALA A 4 18.56 -35.82 73.36
CA ALA A 4 18.94 -35.72 71.98
C ALA A 4 17.72 -35.89 71.07
N ASN A 5 17.74 -35.15 69.96
CA ASN A 5 17.02 -35.46 68.74
C ASN A 5 17.70 -36.69 68.08
N PRO A 6 16.93 -37.61 67.48
CA PRO A 6 17.16 -37.81 66.05
C PRO A 6 15.88 -38.04 65.24
N SER A 7 15.74 -37.18 64.23
CA SER A 7 15.35 -37.49 62.86
C SER A 7 15.06 -38.96 62.53
N ALA A 8 13.80 -39.26 62.18
CA ALA A 8 13.42 -39.97 60.96
C ALA A 8 11.92 -40.29 61.01
N ARG A 9 11.09 -39.45 60.37
CA ARG A 9 9.89 -39.96 59.69
C ARG A 9 9.33 -38.95 58.70
N SER A 10 9.48 -39.34 57.43
CA SER A 10 8.47 -39.24 56.39
C SER A 10 8.20 -37.87 55.77
N GLU A 11 9.07 -37.48 54.84
CA GLU A 11 8.79 -36.53 53.75
C GLU A 11 7.76 -37.08 52.72
N ALA A 12 7.03 -38.15 53.03
CA ALA A 12 6.07 -38.77 52.10
C ALA A 12 4.61 -38.37 52.33
N GLU A 13 4.33 -37.42 53.24
CA GLU A 13 2.96 -36.97 53.54
C GLU A 13 2.65 -35.52 53.12
N VAL A 14 3.61 -34.81 52.51
CA VAL A 14 3.40 -33.43 52.02
C VAL A 14 3.08 -33.39 50.51
N LEU A 15 3.14 -34.53 49.81
CA LEU A 15 2.94 -34.59 48.35
C LEU A 15 1.54 -35.04 47.91
N ASN A 16 0.58 -35.13 48.84
CA ASN A 16 -0.77 -35.64 48.55
C ASN A 16 -1.91 -34.68 48.92
N GLN A 17 -1.60 -33.39 49.12
CA GLN A 17 -2.59 -32.38 49.49
C GLN A 17 -2.49 -31.10 48.66
N GLU A 18 -2.09 -31.23 47.39
CA GLU A 18 -2.09 -30.15 46.38
C GLU A 18 -2.85 -30.55 45.10
N ALA A 19 -3.78 -31.50 45.20
CA ALA A 19 -4.82 -31.71 44.18
C ALA A 19 -6.00 -30.76 44.46
N LEU A 20 -5.70 -29.46 44.44
CA LEU A 20 -6.65 -28.37 44.65
C LEU A 20 -7.15 -27.89 43.30
N HIS A 21 -8.43 -28.18 43.03
CA HIS A 21 -9.34 -27.31 42.30
C HIS A 21 -8.93 -26.92 40.87
N ILE A 22 -9.24 -27.81 39.92
CA ILE A 22 -9.36 -27.47 38.50
C ILE A 22 -10.71 -26.74 38.34
N PRO A 23 -10.75 -25.41 38.11
CA PRO A 23 -11.98 -24.75 37.70
C PRO A 23 -12.39 -25.26 36.30
N PRO A 24 -13.69 -25.34 36.01
CA PRO A 24 -14.14 -25.71 34.67
C PRO A 24 -13.56 -24.73 33.65
N GLN A 25 -12.91 -25.29 32.63
CA GLN A 25 -12.57 -24.58 31.40
C GLN A 25 -13.89 -24.11 30.76
N ASP A 26 -14.19 -22.83 30.90
CA ASP A 26 -15.15 -22.14 30.05
C ASP A 26 -14.57 -22.10 28.63
N ILE A 27 -14.89 -23.16 27.89
CA ILE A 27 -14.81 -23.20 26.44
C ILE A 27 -15.99 -22.35 25.93
N ASP A 28 -15.65 -21.37 25.08
CA ASP A 28 -16.56 -20.55 24.27
C ASP A 28 -17.26 -19.36 24.94
N THR A 29 -16.55 -18.24 25.12
CA THR A 29 -17.15 -16.88 24.94
C THR A 29 -16.14 -15.76 24.66
N GLU A 30 -15.00 -16.04 24.03
CA GLU A 30 -13.99 -15.03 23.69
C GLU A 30 -14.08 -14.51 22.24
N GLY A 31 -15.24 -14.72 21.59
CA GLY A 31 -15.54 -14.25 20.23
C GLY A 31 -16.65 -13.19 20.15
N ARG A 32 -17.19 -12.72 21.28
CA ARG A 32 -18.37 -11.83 21.29
C ARG A 32 -18.31 -10.73 22.35
N ARG A 33 -17.10 -10.18 22.57
CA ARG A 33 -16.87 -9.06 23.52
C ARG A 33 -16.21 -7.84 22.88
N HIS A 34 -16.38 -7.67 21.56
CA HIS A 34 -15.85 -6.51 20.83
C HIS A 34 -16.90 -5.67 20.09
N GLU A 35 -18.21 -5.94 20.27
CA GLU A 35 -19.26 -5.28 19.47
C GLU A 35 -20.19 -4.34 20.24
N ASP A 36 -19.99 -4.12 21.54
CA ASP A 36 -20.95 -3.33 22.36
C ASP A 36 -20.40 -2.02 22.95
N ASP A 37 -19.29 -1.49 22.43
CA ASP A 37 -18.62 -0.29 22.95
C ASP A 37 -18.62 0.94 22.01
N SER A 38 -19.39 0.94 20.91
CA SER A 38 -19.20 1.93 19.83
C SER A 38 -20.12 3.17 19.84
N ASN A 39 -20.87 3.41 20.91
CA ASN A 39 -21.62 4.67 21.12
C ASN A 39 -20.94 5.63 22.11
N GLU A 40 -19.69 5.40 22.51
CA GLU A 40 -18.89 6.48 23.07
C GLU A 40 -18.53 7.45 21.93
N PRO A 41 -18.85 8.75 22.05
CA PRO A 41 -18.35 9.72 21.09
C PRO A 41 -16.82 9.65 21.15
N LEU A 42 -16.18 9.21 20.05
CA LEU A 42 -14.73 9.21 19.88
C LEU A 42 -14.23 10.64 20.05
N THR A 43 -13.97 11.02 21.30
CA THR A 43 -13.51 12.35 21.66
C THR A 43 -11.99 12.32 21.68
N LEU A 44 -11.37 13.15 20.84
CA LEU A 44 -9.91 13.27 20.82
C LEU A 44 -9.38 13.60 22.21
N THR A 45 -8.39 12.82 22.63
CA THR A 45 -7.66 13.08 23.87
C THR A 45 -7.01 14.48 23.81
N GLN A 46 -6.77 15.09 24.97
CA GLN A 46 -6.16 16.42 25.03
C GLN A 46 -4.80 16.48 24.32
N GLY A 47 -4.04 15.38 24.33
CA GLY A 47 -2.79 15.23 23.61
C GLY A 47 -2.97 15.23 22.08
N GLN A 48 -3.94 14.45 21.58
CA GLN A 48 -4.26 14.41 20.14
C GLN A 48 -4.78 15.76 19.63
N ARG A 49 -5.55 16.50 20.43
CA ARG A 49 -6.00 17.87 20.07
C ARG A 49 -4.85 18.84 19.92
N LYS A 50 -3.88 18.83 20.85
CA LYS A 50 -2.66 19.66 20.74
C LYS A 50 -1.84 19.28 19.51
N SER A 51 -1.68 17.99 19.24
CA SER A 51 -1.00 17.48 18.04
C SER A 51 -1.70 17.93 16.76
N LEU A 52 -3.04 17.89 16.73
CA LEU A 52 -3.84 18.34 15.60
C LEU A 52 -3.65 19.84 15.33
N VAL A 53 -3.66 20.68 16.37
CA VAL A 53 -3.40 22.13 16.22
C VAL A 53 -1.99 22.38 15.69
N PHE A 54 -0.98 21.68 16.24
CA PHE A 54 0.39 21.77 15.73
C PHE A 54 0.48 21.35 14.27
N LEU A 55 -0.22 20.29 13.88
CA LEU A 55 -0.29 19.82 12.51
C LEU A 55 -0.97 20.83 11.57
N GLN A 56 -2.10 21.39 12.00
CA GLN A 56 -2.85 22.39 11.25
C GLN A 56 -2.06 23.68 11.01
N MET A 57 -1.16 24.04 11.93
CA MET A 57 -0.25 25.17 11.74
C MET A 57 0.97 24.79 10.89
N ASN A 58 1.59 23.64 11.14
CA ASN A 58 2.87 23.30 10.54
C ASN A 58 2.75 22.83 9.08
N THR A 59 1.70 22.09 8.75
CA THR A 59 1.50 21.55 7.39
C THR A 59 1.37 22.66 6.33
N PRO A 60 0.52 23.69 6.48
CA PRO A 60 0.44 24.76 5.47
C PRO A 60 1.73 25.58 5.39
N VAL A 61 2.44 25.80 6.51
CA VAL A 61 3.75 26.49 6.50
C VAL A 61 4.79 25.66 5.74
N SER A 62 4.80 24.33 5.92
CA SER A 62 5.71 23.44 5.18
C SER A 62 5.47 23.48 3.67
N LEU A 63 4.19 23.52 3.24
CA LEU A 63 3.86 23.65 1.82
C LEU A 63 4.25 25.00 1.25
N LEU A 64 4.00 26.08 2.00
CA LEU A 64 4.39 27.42 1.60
C LEU A 64 5.91 27.51 1.46
N CYS A 65 6.66 26.87 2.35
CA CYS A 65 8.11 26.74 2.25
C CYS A 65 8.52 26.00 0.97
N CYS A 66 7.93 24.84 0.66
CA CYS A 66 8.22 24.11 -0.59
C CYS A 66 7.96 24.96 -1.84
N ILE A 67 6.82 25.65 -1.89
CA ILE A 67 6.45 26.50 -3.02
C ILE A 67 7.42 27.67 -3.13
N ALA A 68 7.74 28.34 -2.01
CA ALA A 68 8.68 29.44 -1.97
C ALA A 68 10.07 29.01 -2.44
N THR A 69 10.58 27.87 -1.96
CA THR A 69 11.87 27.33 -2.40
C THR A 69 11.85 26.97 -3.88
N ALA A 70 10.79 26.32 -4.38
CA ALA A 70 10.65 26.01 -5.80
C ALA A 70 10.68 27.27 -6.67
N LEU A 71 9.92 28.31 -6.30
CA LEU A 71 9.93 29.59 -7.00
C LEU A 71 11.32 30.24 -6.95
N PHE A 72 11.94 30.31 -5.77
CA PHE A 72 13.28 30.87 -5.59
C PHE A 72 14.33 30.18 -6.47
N VAL A 73 14.32 28.84 -6.47
CA VAL A 73 15.22 28.00 -7.28
C VAL A 73 14.97 28.16 -8.79
N THR A 74 13.73 28.42 -9.21
CA THR A 74 13.45 28.70 -10.63
C THR A 74 13.93 30.08 -11.08
N LEU A 75 13.98 31.06 -10.17
CA LEU A 75 14.35 32.44 -10.46
C LEU A 75 15.86 32.69 -10.38
N ILE A 76 16.58 31.90 -9.58
CA ILE A 76 18.03 32.04 -9.42
C ILE A 76 18.78 31.48 -10.64
N VAL A 77 19.93 32.10 -10.95
CA VAL A 77 20.90 31.59 -11.91
C VAL A 77 22.03 30.88 -11.14
N PRO A 78 22.34 29.60 -11.45
CA PRO A 78 21.76 28.78 -12.51
C PRO A 78 20.35 28.28 -12.17
N SER A 79 19.44 28.38 -13.15
CA SER A 79 18.06 27.89 -12.99
C SER A 79 18.06 26.37 -12.80
N ILE A 80 17.02 25.85 -12.13
CA ILE A 80 16.80 24.40 -12.00
C ILE A 80 16.90 23.65 -13.34
N HIS A 81 16.36 24.24 -14.42
CA HIS A 81 16.44 23.63 -15.74
C HIS A 81 17.88 23.44 -16.23
N TYR A 82 18.77 24.36 -15.87
CA TYR A 82 20.17 24.29 -16.21
C TYR A 82 20.89 23.19 -15.42
N VAL A 83 20.67 23.13 -14.10
CA VAL A 83 21.31 22.14 -13.22
C VAL A 83 20.98 20.70 -13.64
N PHE A 84 19.69 20.40 -13.83
CA PHE A 84 19.24 19.07 -14.25
C PHE A 84 19.73 18.66 -15.64
N ARG A 85 20.03 19.63 -16.51
CA ARG A 85 20.53 19.36 -17.86
C ARG A 85 22.05 19.20 -17.90
N ASN A 86 22.76 19.80 -16.96
CA ASN A 86 24.23 19.78 -16.92
C ASN A 86 24.79 18.47 -16.35
N GLN A 87 24.05 17.84 -15.42
CA GLN A 87 24.47 16.59 -14.77
C GLN A 87 23.40 15.50 -14.90
N PRO A 88 23.16 14.97 -16.10
CA PRO A 88 22.24 13.86 -16.27
C PRO A 88 22.86 12.55 -15.74
N THR A 89 22.07 11.82 -14.96
CA THR A 89 22.27 10.41 -14.53
C THR A 89 21.29 9.50 -15.24
N TYR A 90 21.31 8.18 -15.05
CA TYR A 90 20.31 7.29 -15.66
C TYR A 90 18.87 7.49 -15.15
N PHE A 91 18.71 8.05 -13.95
CA PHE A 91 17.42 8.31 -13.31
C PHE A 91 16.91 9.73 -13.53
N THR A 92 17.66 10.60 -14.22
CA THR A 92 17.21 11.96 -14.50
C THR A 92 15.94 11.96 -15.37
N MET A 93 14.91 12.64 -14.88
CA MET A 93 13.60 12.78 -15.54
C MET A 93 13.58 13.92 -16.54
N ALA A 94 12.65 13.85 -17.50
CA ALA A 94 12.28 15.01 -18.30
C ALA A 94 11.81 16.17 -17.39
N PRO A 95 12.48 17.35 -17.38
CA PRO A 95 12.16 18.42 -16.42
C PRO A 95 10.70 18.88 -16.44
N ARG A 96 10.05 18.82 -17.61
CA ARG A 96 8.62 19.15 -17.75
C ARG A 96 7.71 18.11 -17.07
N MET A 97 8.09 16.83 -17.11
CA MET A 97 7.31 15.76 -16.47
C MET A 97 7.55 15.72 -14.97
N GLU A 98 8.78 15.97 -14.53
CA GLU A 98 9.10 16.17 -13.13
C GLU A 98 8.29 17.33 -12.52
N LEU A 99 8.28 18.50 -13.19
CA LEU A 99 7.45 19.63 -12.76
C LEU A 99 5.97 19.27 -12.69
N ALA A 100 5.45 18.53 -13.68
CA ALA A 100 4.05 18.08 -13.67
C ALA A 100 3.76 17.14 -12.49
N TYR A 101 4.69 16.23 -12.16
CA TYR A 101 4.56 15.36 -10.98
C TYR A 101 4.51 16.17 -9.69
N PHE A 102 5.44 17.12 -9.50
CA PHE A 102 5.44 18.01 -8.35
C PHE A 102 4.16 18.85 -8.27
N ALA A 103 3.64 19.33 -9.40
CA ALA A 103 2.39 20.10 -9.42
C ALA A 103 1.19 19.26 -8.96
N VAL A 104 1.06 18.01 -9.45
CA VAL A 104 0.02 17.08 -9.01
C VAL A 104 0.16 16.76 -7.52
N MET A 105 1.39 16.48 -7.07
CA MET A 105 1.68 16.24 -5.65
C MET A 105 1.27 17.44 -4.78
N MET A 106 1.60 18.66 -5.19
CA MET A 106 1.21 19.90 -4.49
C MET A 106 -0.31 20.07 -4.42
N VAL A 107 -1.05 19.76 -5.48
CA VAL A 107 -2.52 19.81 -5.47
C VAL A 107 -3.09 18.87 -4.41
N PHE A 108 -2.61 17.63 -4.34
CA PHE A 108 -3.06 16.69 -3.31
C PHE A 108 -2.66 17.12 -1.89
N GLN A 109 -1.46 17.68 -1.73
CA GLN A 109 -1.00 18.19 -0.43
C GLN A 109 -1.80 19.42 0.03
N ILE A 110 -2.16 20.34 -0.87
CA ILE A 110 -3.07 21.45 -0.56
C ILE A 110 -4.43 20.91 -0.14
N GLY A 111 -4.96 19.92 -0.85
CA GLY A 111 -6.18 19.23 -0.48
C GLY A 111 -6.10 18.57 0.90
N PHE A 112 -4.98 17.92 1.23
CA PHE A 112 -4.73 17.38 2.58
C PHE A 112 -4.80 18.47 3.65
N CYS A 113 -4.15 19.62 3.43
CA CYS A 113 -4.19 20.75 4.36
C CYS A 113 -5.62 21.26 4.56
N LEU A 114 -6.39 21.43 3.49
CA LEU A 114 -7.78 21.86 3.57
C LEU A 114 -8.64 20.83 4.33
N LEU A 115 -8.44 19.53 4.06
CA LEU A 115 -9.14 18.45 4.77
C LEU A 115 -8.83 18.50 6.27
N ALA A 116 -7.57 18.70 6.66
CA ALA A 116 -7.15 18.78 8.05
C ALA A 116 -7.74 19.99 8.79
N LEU A 117 -8.04 21.07 8.09
CA LEU A 117 -8.64 22.28 8.67
C LEU A 117 -10.17 22.18 8.79
N ILE A 118 -10.83 21.62 7.77
CA ILE A 118 -12.30 21.71 7.64
C ILE A 118 -12.99 20.50 8.25
N THR A 119 -12.33 19.34 8.34
CA THR A 119 -13.02 18.10 8.69
C THR A 119 -13.57 18.10 10.12
N PRO A 120 -14.89 17.95 10.32
CA PRO A 120 -15.49 17.84 11.64
C PRO A 120 -15.49 16.41 12.20
N ASN A 121 -15.21 15.40 11.37
CA ASN A 121 -15.28 13.99 11.74
C ASN A 121 -14.08 13.59 12.63
N PRO A 122 -14.31 13.11 13.87
CA PRO A 122 -13.24 12.71 14.78
C PRO A 122 -12.40 11.53 14.24
N HIS A 123 -13.01 10.62 13.48
CA HIS A 123 -12.29 9.50 12.85
C HIS A 123 -11.22 10.00 11.88
N THR A 124 -11.59 10.94 11.00
CA THR A 124 -10.65 11.54 10.05
C THR A 124 -9.54 12.31 10.76
N GLN A 125 -9.88 13.04 11.84
CA GLN A 125 -8.89 13.77 12.63
C GLN A 125 -7.87 12.83 13.28
N LEU A 126 -8.31 11.67 13.79
CA LEU A 126 -7.42 10.63 14.32
C LEU A 126 -6.53 10.02 13.23
N CYS A 127 -7.11 9.68 12.07
CA CYS A 127 -6.37 9.19 10.91
C CYS A 127 -5.27 10.18 10.47
N ILE A 128 -5.59 11.48 10.45
CA ILE A 128 -4.65 12.54 10.12
C ILE A 128 -3.53 12.64 11.17
N VAL A 129 -3.85 12.66 12.46
CA VAL A 129 -2.88 12.85 13.54
C VAL A 129 -1.98 11.62 13.73
N GLU A 130 -2.54 10.42 13.70
CA GLU A 130 -1.79 9.19 14.00
C GLU A 130 -1.20 8.54 12.75
N GLY A 131 -1.92 8.60 11.63
CA GLY A 131 -1.48 8.04 10.36
C GLY A 131 -0.36 8.87 9.75
N THR A 132 -0.65 10.14 9.48
CA THR A 132 0.30 11.05 8.83
C THR A 132 1.13 11.81 9.87
N GLY A 133 0.46 12.43 10.84
CA GLY A 133 1.10 13.23 11.89
C GLY A 133 2.01 14.34 11.34
N SER A 134 2.91 14.84 12.18
CA SER A 134 3.88 15.89 11.79
C SER A 134 4.91 15.41 10.76
N ARG A 135 4.96 14.11 10.43
CA ARG A 135 5.93 13.51 9.52
C ARG A 135 5.82 14.08 8.12
N LEU A 136 4.61 14.24 7.58
CA LEU A 136 4.42 14.83 6.25
C LEU A 136 4.92 16.27 6.16
N ALA A 137 4.71 17.07 7.22
CA ALA A 137 5.24 18.44 7.24
C ALA A 137 6.78 18.45 7.27
N ILE A 138 7.40 17.52 8.01
CA ILE A 138 8.86 17.34 8.01
C ILE A 138 9.36 16.88 6.63
N GLU A 139 8.68 15.94 5.99
CA GLU A 139 8.99 15.49 4.62
C GLU A 139 8.97 16.65 3.63
N ASN A 140 7.97 17.53 3.71
CA ASN A 140 7.90 18.74 2.89
C ASN A 140 9.10 19.66 3.12
N TYR A 141 9.44 19.98 4.37
CA TYR A 141 10.64 20.80 4.65
C TYR A 141 11.92 20.15 4.12
N LEU A 142 12.06 18.83 4.27
CA LEU A 142 13.22 18.09 3.78
C LEU A 142 13.26 18.06 2.24
N ILE A 143 12.12 17.97 1.55
CA ILE A 143 12.04 18.05 0.09
C ILE A 143 12.44 19.45 -0.39
N ALA A 144 11.96 20.50 0.27
CA ALA A 144 12.36 21.88 -0.02
C ALA A 144 13.88 22.05 0.18
N MET A 145 14.41 21.56 1.30
CA MET A 145 15.84 21.58 1.59
C MET A 145 16.64 20.79 0.55
N TRP A 146 16.19 19.59 0.16
CA TRP A 146 16.81 18.79 -0.89
C TRP A 146 16.87 19.56 -2.21
N LEU A 147 15.77 20.21 -2.60
CA LEU A 147 15.71 21.00 -3.84
C LEU A 147 16.74 22.13 -3.83
N PHE A 148 16.89 22.82 -2.70
CA PHE A 148 17.91 23.85 -2.52
C PHE A 148 19.33 23.27 -2.60
N LEU A 149 19.60 22.17 -1.90
CA LEU A 149 20.89 21.48 -1.92
C LEU A 149 21.27 20.97 -3.32
N ARG A 150 20.28 20.56 -4.11
CA ARG A 150 20.46 20.11 -5.49
C ARG A 150 20.97 21.25 -6.39
N VAL A 151 20.50 22.47 -6.16
CA VAL A 151 20.87 23.66 -6.94
C VAL A 151 22.26 24.19 -6.58
N MET A 152 22.66 24.09 -5.31
CA MET A 152 24.02 24.44 -4.89
C MET A 152 25.09 23.59 -5.58
N ASP A 153 24.75 22.35 -5.95
CA ASP A 153 25.57 21.48 -6.80
C ASP A 153 27.02 21.29 -6.32
N THR A 154 27.21 21.23 -5.01
CA THR A 154 28.51 20.93 -4.39
C THR A 154 28.55 19.48 -3.92
N SER A 155 29.72 18.86 -3.87
CA SER A 155 29.85 17.47 -3.37
C SER A 155 29.38 17.32 -1.91
N ALA A 156 29.42 18.40 -1.12
CA ALA A 156 28.85 18.42 0.23
C ALA A 156 27.32 18.50 0.21
N SER A 157 26.74 19.40 -0.61
CA SER A 157 25.30 19.55 -0.72
C SER A 157 24.62 18.32 -1.30
N LEU A 158 25.23 17.63 -2.28
CA LEU A 158 24.74 16.37 -2.83
C LEU A 158 24.69 15.26 -1.77
N ARG A 159 25.74 15.10 -0.95
CA ARG A 159 25.75 14.12 0.15
C ARG A 159 24.70 14.43 1.21
N MET A 160 24.52 15.70 1.56
CA MET A 160 23.44 16.14 2.46
C MET A 160 22.06 15.90 1.82
N GLY A 161 21.94 16.06 0.51
CA GLY A 161 20.72 15.78 -0.24
C GLY A 161 20.35 14.30 -0.20
N VAL A 162 21.32 13.40 -0.37
CA VAL A 162 21.12 11.95 -0.20
C VAL A 162 20.62 11.63 1.22
N LEU A 163 21.24 12.22 2.24
CA LEU A 163 20.81 12.03 3.63
C LEU A 163 19.38 12.52 3.86
N ALA A 164 19.03 13.70 3.36
CA ALA A 164 17.69 14.26 3.45
C ALA A 164 16.65 13.33 2.79
N LEU A 165 16.94 12.84 1.58
CA LEU A 165 16.07 11.89 0.88
C LEU A 165 15.98 10.54 1.58
N ALA A 166 17.05 10.05 2.21
CA ALA A 166 17.01 8.82 3.01
C ALA A 166 16.07 8.97 4.21
N VAL A 167 16.12 10.11 4.91
CA VAL A 167 15.20 10.41 6.01
C VAL A 167 13.75 10.50 5.51
N ILE A 168 13.50 11.21 4.40
CA ILE A 168 12.17 11.27 3.78
C ILE A 168 11.68 9.86 3.42
N LEU A 169 12.54 9.04 2.82
CA LEU A 169 12.18 7.68 2.42
C LEU A 169 11.73 6.85 3.63
N ILE A 170 12.50 6.87 4.72
CA ILE A 170 12.17 6.14 5.95
C ILE A 170 10.84 6.66 6.55
N MET A 171 10.67 7.98 6.66
CA MET A 171 9.43 8.56 7.18
C MET A 171 8.22 8.19 6.33
N SER A 172 8.36 8.26 5.00
CA SER A 172 7.27 7.99 4.08
C SER A 172 6.88 6.50 4.07
N ILE A 173 7.85 5.59 4.22
CA ILE A 173 7.59 4.14 4.40
C ILE A 173 6.86 3.90 5.73
N ILE A 174 7.28 4.55 6.82
CA ILE A 174 6.57 4.45 8.10
C ILE A 174 5.12 4.94 7.94
N ASN A 175 4.90 6.07 7.29
CA ASN A 175 3.55 6.59 7.01
C ASN A 175 2.75 5.58 6.18
N ALA A 176 3.33 5.03 5.11
CA ALA A 176 2.66 4.05 4.27
C ALA A 176 2.29 2.77 5.04
N VAL A 177 3.17 2.28 5.92
CA VAL A 177 2.90 1.11 6.77
C VAL A 177 1.81 1.43 7.79
N VAL A 178 1.89 2.55 8.50
CA VAL A 178 0.90 2.94 9.53
C VAL A 178 -0.48 3.16 8.90
N LEU A 179 -0.56 3.87 7.78
CA LEU A 179 -1.82 4.06 7.06
C LEU A 179 -2.39 2.73 6.61
N ARG A 180 -1.57 1.81 6.10
CA ARG A 180 -2.04 0.49 5.66
C ARG A 180 -2.50 -0.41 6.83
N THR A 181 -1.83 -0.38 7.97
CA THR A 181 -2.14 -1.29 9.09
C THR A 181 -3.26 -0.78 9.97
N LYS A 182 -3.28 0.53 10.28
CA LYS A 182 -4.26 1.12 11.20
C LYS A 182 -5.47 1.72 10.49
N TYR A 183 -5.27 2.36 9.33
CA TYR A 183 -6.28 3.18 8.66
C TYR A 183 -6.52 2.71 7.23
N GLN A 184 -7.03 1.48 7.09
CA GLN A 184 -7.18 0.88 5.77
C GLN A 184 -8.03 1.74 4.83
N PRO A 185 -7.66 1.84 3.53
CA PRO A 185 -8.39 2.63 2.56
C PRO A 185 -9.77 2.01 2.32
N ARG A 186 -10.83 2.68 2.80
CA ARG A 186 -12.22 2.29 2.58
C ARG A 186 -12.88 3.27 1.60
N TRP A 187 -13.65 2.74 0.66
CA TRP A 187 -14.42 3.56 -0.29
C TRP A 187 -15.55 4.37 0.34
N VAL A 188 -15.92 4.05 1.58
CA VAL A 188 -16.93 4.79 2.37
C VAL A 188 -16.45 6.21 2.70
N HIS A 189 -15.13 6.43 2.78
CA HIS A 189 -14.53 7.74 3.05
C HIS A 189 -13.57 8.15 1.92
N PRO A 190 -14.11 8.51 0.73
CA PRO A 190 -13.29 8.75 -0.46
C PRO A 190 -12.34 9.94 -0.29
N PHE A 191 -12.73 10.96 0.47
CA PHE A 191 -11.86 12.11 0.74
C PHE A 191 -10.66 11.76 1.61
N GLU A 192 -10.82 10.88 2.60
CA GLU A 192 -9.70 10.40 3.41
C GLU A 192 -8.73 9.58 2.56
N PHE A 193 -9.27 8.73 1.68
CA PHE A 193 -8.45 8.00 0.73
C PHE A 193 -7.66 8.94 -0.20
N VAL A 194 -8.35 9.85 -0.88
CA VAL A 194 -7.77 10.71 -1.91
C VAL A 194 -6.82 11.74 -1.31
N LEU A 195 -7.13 12.33 -0.16
CA LEU A 195 -6.37 13.46 0.37
C LEU A 195 -5.38 13.07 1.46
N VAL A 196 -5.53 11.92 2.13
CA VAL A 196 -4.53 11.46 3.14
C VAL A 196 -3.58 10.44 2.54
N HIS A 197 -4.08 9.46 1.79
CA HIS A 197 -3.25 8.35 1.33
C HIS A 197 -2.45 8.69 0.07
N ILE A 198 -3.06 9.38 -0.89
CA ILE A 198 -2.41 9.68 -2.17
C ILE A 198 -1.16 10.56 -2.01
N PRO A 199 -1.17 11.71 -1.28
CA PRO A 199 0.03 12.53 -1.16
C PRO A 199 1.22 11.76 -0.57
N ASN A 200 0.98 10.95 0.47
CA ASN A 200 2.01 10.09 1.07
C ASN A 200 2.55 9.09 0.05
N LYS A 201 1.68 8.40 -0.70
CA LYS A 201 2.09 7.45 -1.74
C LYS A 201 2.89 8.12 -2.86
N LEU A 202 2.51 9.32 -3.29
CA LEU A 202 3.22 10.07 -4.32
C LEU A 202 4.64 10.42 -3.85
N ILE A 203 4.80 10.92 -2.62
CA ILE A 203 6.13 11.22 -2.06
C ILE A 203 6.97 9.94 -1.98
N THR A 204 6.41 8.86 -1.41
CA THR A 204 7.14 7.58 -1.27
C THR A 204 7.61 7.06 -2.62
N VAL A 205 6.74 7.04 -3.63
CA VAL A 205 7.07 6.52 -4.96
C VAL A 205 8.10 7.42 -5.65
N LEU A 206 7.94 8.75 -5.60
CA LEU A 206 8.90 9.71 -6.16
C LEU A 206 10.30 9.56 -5.57
N VAL A 207 10.40 9.50 -4.24
CA VAL A 207 11.69 9.42 -3.55
C VAL A 207 12.33 8.05 -3.74
N SER A 208 11.57 6.97 -3.54
CA SER A 208 12.09 5.60 -3.62
C SER A 208 12.49 5.16 -5.02
N GLN A 209 11.76 5.60 -6.06
CA GLN A 209 12.00 5.15 -7.43
C GLN A 209 13.00 6.03 -8.16
N VAL A 210 13.01 7.33 -7.89
CA VAL A 210 13.79 8.29 -8.71
C VAL A 210 14.73 9.17 -7.88
N LEU A 211 14.20 10.05 -7.02
CA LEU A 211 15.01 11.15 -6.48
C LEU A 211 16.20 10.64 -5.65
N PHE A 212 15.98 9.61 -4.85
CA PHE A 212 17.04 9.03 -4.02
C PHE A 212 18.19 8.53 -4.90
N TRP A 213 17.88 7.71 -5.91
CA TRP A 213 18.89 7.12 -6.79
C TRP A 213 19.56 8.16 -7.68
N ASP A 214 18.82 9.12 -8.23
CA ASP A 214 19.41 10.22 -9.02
C ASP A 214 20.42 11.02 -8.18
N THR A 215 20.02 11.46 -6.99
CA THR A 215 20.90 12.22 -6.08
C THR A 215 22.09 11.37 -5.60
N LEU A 216 21.88 10.07 -5.39
CA LEU A 216 22.92 9.13 -4.98
C LEU A 216 23.98 8.96 -6.08
N MET A 217 23.55 8.79 -7.34
CA MET A 217 24.47 8.71 -8.48
C MET A 217 25.27 10.01 -8.65
N LEU A 218 24.64 11.17 -8.46
CA LEU A 218 25.31 12.46 -8.49
C LEU A 218 26.35 12.61 -7.36
N ALA A 219 25.98 12.22 -6.14
CA ALA A 219 26.89 12.28 -4.98
C ALA A 219 28.13 11.40 -5.16
N TRP A 220 28.00 10.27 -5.88
CA TRP A 220 29.13 9.39 -6.23
C TRP A 220 29.89 9.82 -7.49
N GLY A 221 29.42 10.83 -8.22
CA GLY A 221 30.02 11.27 -9.48
C GLY A 221 29.75 10.33 -10.66
N TRP A 222 28.72 9.49 -10.59
CA TRP A 222 28.26 8.66 -11.72
C TRP A 222 27.33 9.44 -12.65
N ASP A 223 27.77 10.62 -13.04
CA ASP A 223 27.02 11.54 -13.89
C ASP A 223 27.83 11.85 -15.15
N ARG A 224 27.16 12.45 -16.13
CA ARG A 224 27.79 12.73 -17.42
C ARG A 224 28.92 13.77 -17.34
N SER A 225 28.89 14.68 -16.36
CA SER A 225 29.88 15.77 -16.27
C SER A 225 31.29 15.24 -15.97
N ASN A 226 31.39 14.13 -15.24
CA ASN A 226 32.63 13.44 -14.92
C ASN A 226 33.13 12.49 -16.03
N GLY A 227 32.47 12.45 -17.19
CA GLY A 227 32.89 11.68 -18.36
C GLY A 227 32.03 10.46 -18.65
N ARG A 228 32.32 9.78 -19.77
CA ARG A 228 31.55 8.61 -20.22
C ARG A 228 31.85 7.36 -19.39
N GLU A 229 33.09 7.22 -18.93
CA GLU A 229 33.52 6.05 -18.15
C GLU A 229 32.89 6.02 -16.75
N ALA A 230 32.83 7.17 -16.07
CA ALA A 230 32.15 7.30 -14.78
C ALA A 230 30.65 6.94 -14.90
N LEU A 231 29.99 7.45 -15.95
CA LEU A 231 28.60 7.11 -16.25
C LEU A 231 28.43 5.63 -16.62
N ALA A 232 29.39 5.01 -17.31
CA ALA A 232 29.33 3.58 -17.63
C ALA A 232 29.38 2.70 -16.37
N HIS A 233 30.18 3.07 -15.35
CA HIS A 233 30.21 2.36 -14.07
C HIS A 233 28.85 2.43 -13.36
N GLY A 234 28.21 3.61 -13.38
CA GLY A 234 26.87 3.78 -12.81
C GLY A 234 25.77 2.97 -13.50
N LEU A 235 26.00 2.44 -14.71
CA LEU A 235 24.98 1.71 -15.48
C LEU A 235 24.56 0.42 -14.78
N TRP A 236 25.53 -0.34 -14.27
CA TRP A 236 25.25 -1.61 -13.59
C TRP A 236 24.41 -1.42 -12.34
N ILE A 237 24.68 -0.34 -11.61
CA ILE A 237 23.93 0.02 -10.41
C ILE A 237 22.52 0.47 -10.80
N ALA A 238 22.37 1.29 -11.85
CA ALA A 238 21.06 1.68 -12.35
C ALA A 238 20.23 0.46 -12.81
N ILE A 239 20.84 -0.51 -13.49
CA ILE A 239 20.20 -1.76 -13.89
C ILE A 239 19.74 -2.54 -12.65
N PHE A 240 20.63 -2.75 -11.68
CA PHE A 240 20.32 -3.47 -10.45
C PHE A 240 19.16 -2.81 -9.69
N VAL A 241 19.24 -1.50 -9.47
CA VAL A 241 18.21 -0.71 -8.79
C VAL A 241 16.87 -0.80 -9.54
N GLN A 242 16.87 -0.64 -10.87
CA GLN A 242 15.63 -0.71 -11.66
C GLN A 242 14.98 -2.09 -11.60
N VAL A 243 15.77 -3.17 -11.62
CA VAL A 243 15.24 -4.54 -11.49
C VAL A 243 14.64 -4.73 -10.09
N VAL A 244 15.37 -4.37 -9.03
CA VAL A 244 14.92 -4.54 -7.65
C VAL A 244 13.66 -3.70 -7.37
N MET A 245 13.69 -2.40 -7.69
CA MET A 245 12.53 -1.52 -7.52
C MET A 245 11.35 -1.96 -8.40
N GLY A 246 11.63 -2.44 -9.61
CA GLY A 246 10.61 -3.01 -10.49
C GLY A 246 9.88 -4.20 -9.88
N ILE A 247 10.62 -5.13 -9.26
CA ILE A 247 10.06 -6.29 -8.55
C ILE A 247 9.29 -5.84 -7.31
N VAL A 248 9.86 -4.97 -6.47
CA VAL A 248 9.22 -4.47 -5.25
C VAL A 248 7.89 -3.79 -5.57
N LEU A 249 7.86 -2.91 -6.57
CA LEU A 249 6.63 -2.23 -7.00
C LEU A 249 5.63 -3.21 -7.64
N ALA A 250 6.08 -4.18 -8.43
CA ALA A 250 5.20 -5.21 -8.99
C ALA A 250 4.51 -6.04 -7.90
N VAL A 251 5.27 -6.51 -6.90
CA VAL A 251 4.75 -7.24 -5.74
C VAL A 251 3.78 -6.36 -4.95
N TRP A 252 4.14 -5.11 -4.69
CA TRP A 252 3.29 -4.16 -3.98
C TRP A 252 1.94 -3.97 -4.70
N VAL A 253 1.98 -3.67 -6.00
CA VAL A 253 0.78 -3.46 -6.82
C VAL A 253 -0.06 -4.74 -6.91
N ALA A 254 0.56 -5.91 -7.04
CA ALA A 254 -0.16 -7.19 -7.06
C ALA A 254 -0.92 -7.45 -5.76
N GLN A 255 -0.29 -7.19 -4.61
CA GLN A 255 -0.89 -7.42 -3.30
C GLN A 255 -1.98 -6.40 -2.96
N THR A 256 -1.74 -5.12 -3.26
CA THR A 256 -2.62 -4.02 -2.83
C THR A 256 -3.67 -3.63 -3.86
N SER A 257 -3.48 -4.02 -5.13
CA SER A 257 -4.29 -3.54 -6.25
C SER A 257 -4.38 -1.99 -6.29
N ASP A 258 -3.34 -1.31 -5.83
CA ASP A 258 -3.32 0.15 -5.66
C ASP A 258 -3.01 0.87 -6.96
N VAL A 259 -4.07 1.40 -7.59
CA VAL A 259 -3.99 2.16 -8.84
C VAL A 259 -3.13 3.41 -8.70
N THR A 260 -3.06 4.02 -7.51
CA THR A 260 -2.29 5.26 -7.31
C THR A 260 -0.80 5.00 -7.47
N VAL A 261 -0.28 3.98 -6.78
CA VAL A 261 1.13 3.57 -6.86
C VAL A 261 1.48 3.11 -8.27
N TYR A 262 0.57 2.37 -8.91
CA TYR A 262 0.73 1.95 -10.30
C TYR A 262 0.89 3.16 -11.24
N VAL A 263 -0.08 4.07 -11.28
CA VAL A 263 -0.07 5.23 -12.19
C VAL A 263 1.13 6.13 -11.91
N ALA A 264 1.44 6.39 -10.63
CA ALA A 264 2.60 7.18 -10.24
C ALA A 264 3.91 6.54 -10.73
N SER A 265 4.10 5.23 -10.51
CA SER A 265 5.32 4.55 -10.94
C SER A 265 5.47 4.49 -12.46
N MET A 266 4.38 4.27 -13.20
CA MET A 266 4.35 4.29 -14.66
C MET A 266 4.73 5.67 -15.21
N PHE A 267 4.18 6.73 -14.60
CA PHE A 267 4.50 8.09 -14.99
C PHE A 267 5.98 8.40 -14.78
N LEU A 268 6.56 7.97 -13.66
CA LEU A 268 7.98 8.20 -13.37
C LEU A 268 8.89 7.45 -14.34
N ASP A 269 8.63 6.18 -14.66
CA ASP A 269 9.43 5.48 -15.67
C ASP A 269 9.29 6.11 -17.05
N ALA A 270 8.08 6.54 -17.43
CA ALA A 270 7.86 7.28 -18.67
C ALA A 270 8.62 8.63 -18.66
N ALA A 271 8.65 9.33 -17.52
CA ALA A 271 9.38 10.59 -17.36
C ALA A 271 10.89 10.39 -17.50
N VAL A 272 11.41 9.30 -16.94
CA VAL A 272 12.80 8.88 -17.11
C VAL A 272 13.04 8.55 -18.59
N LEU A 273 12.31 7.60 -19.19
CA LEU A 273 12.47 7.21 -20.60
C LEU A 273 12.39 8.38 -21.59
N LYS A 274 11.52 9.36 -21.36
CA LYS A 274 11.37 10.57 -22.20
C LYS A 274 12.57 11.52 -22.12
N PHE A 275 13.50 11.36 -21.19
CA PHE A 275 14.69 12.20 -21.18
C PHE A 275 15.68 11.75 -22.28
N HIS A 276 15.70 12.49 -23.39
CA HIS A 276 16.45 12.16 -24.61
C HIS A 276 17.93 12.58 -24.58
N LYS A 277 18.39 13.33 -23.58
CA LYS A 277 19.75 13.93 -23.56
C LYS A 277 20.83 13.03 -22.94
N MET A 278 20.68 11.71 -23.01
CA MET A 278 21.69 10.76 -22.50
C MET A 278 22.38 10.02 -23.66
N PRO A 279 23.46 10.57 -24.26
CA PRO A 279 24.24 9.87 -25.26
C PRO A 279 25.33 9.02 -24.61
N VAL A 280 25.09 7.72 -24.43
CA VAL A 280 26.13 6.77 -23.97
C VAL A 280 26.78 6.03 -25.16
N ILE A 281 26.05 5.75 -26.25
CA ILE A 281 26.57 4.93 -27.37
C ILE A 281 26.34 5.57 -28.77
N GLY A 282 25.52 6.62 -28.86
CA GLY A 282 25.28 7.38 -30.10
C GLY A 282 24.79 8.79 -29.77
N PRO A 283 24.61 9.69 -30.76
CA PRO A 283 24.44 11.10 -30.50
C PRO A 283 23.25 11.49 -29.61
N ASN A 284 22.25 10.62 -29.34
CA ASN A 284 21.10 10.94 -28.48
C ASN A 284 20.39 9.73 -27.81
N SER A 285 21.02 8.57 -27.62
CA SER A 285 20.30 7.35 -27.16
C SER A 285 20.79 6.78 -25.83
N ARG A 286 19.84 6.58 -24.90
CA ARG A 286 19.99 5.79 -23.66
C ARG A 286 20.50 4.37 -23.98
N PRO A 287 21.19 3.70 -23.04
CA PRO A 287 21.58 2.31 -23.25
C PRO A 287 20.34 1.44 -23.46
N PHE A 288 20.36 0.65 -24.55
CA PHE A 288 19.25 -0.20 -24.97
C PHE A 288 18.81 -1.15 -23.85
N VAL A 289 19.77 -1.72 -23.11
CA VAL A 289 19.53 -2.66 -22.01
C VAL A 289 18.66 -2.05 -20.91
N LEU A 290 19.00 -0.86 -20.42
CA LEU A 290 18.21 -0.19 -19.37
C LEU A 290 16.80 0.15 -19.85
N THR A 291 16.68 0.58 -21.12
CA THR A 291 15.38 0.87 -21.75
C THR A 291 14.51 -0.38 -21.81
N ALA A 292 15.08 -1.51 -22.25
CA ALA A 292 14.37 -2.79 -22.29
C ALA A 292 13.91 -3.24 -20.89
N ILE A 293 14.77 -3.09 -19.87
CA ILE A 293 14.43 -3.43 -18.49
C ILE A 293 13.31 -2.54 -17.94
N MET A 294 13.33 -1.23 -18.23
CA MET A 294 12.25 -0.32 -17.85
C MET A 294 10.93 -0.72 -18.50
N CYS A 295 10.93 -1.02 -19.81
CA CYS A 295 9.73 -1.49 -20.52
C CYS A 295 9.19 -2.81 -19.92
N VAL A 296 10.07 -3.79 -19.68
CA VAL A 296 9.68 -5.07 -19.07
C VAL A 296 9.12 -4.86 -17.66
N SER A 297 9.74 -3.99 -16.86
CA SER A 297 9.26 -3.64 -15.53
C SER A 297 7.87 -3.00 -15.58
N MET A 298 7.62 -2.14 -16.56
CA MET A 298 6.30 -1.52 -16.78
C MET A 298 5.24 -2.55 -17.21
N THR A 299 5.59 -3.48 -18.11
CA THR A 299 4.66 -4.54 -18.53
C THR A 299 4.33 -5.48 -17.37
N VAL A 300 5.33 -5.89 -16.59
CA VAL A 300 5.13 -6.78 -15.42
C VAL A 300 4.18 -6.13 -14.41
N ARG A 301 4.40 -4.86 -14.06
CA ARG A 301 3.51 -4.12 -13.16
C ARG A 301 2.08 -4.00 -13.69
N THR A 302 1.91 -3.86 -15.00
CA THR A 302 0.58 -3.83 -15.64
C THR A 302 -0.13 -5.17 -15.52
N VAL A 303 0.58 -6.28 -15.79
CA VAL A 303 0.05 -7.63 -15.58
C VAL A 303 -0.31 -7.86 -14.11
N CYS A 304 0.55 -7.44 -13.18
CA CYS A 304 0.32 -7.52 -11.74
C CYS A 304 -0.87 -6.70 -11.25
N LEU A 305 -1.26 -5.62 -11.93
CA LEU A 305 -2.48 -4.89 -11.62
C LEU A 305 -3.72 -5.59 -12.19
N VAL A 306 -3.66 -5.98 -13.46
CA VAL A 306 -4.81 -6.50 -14.21
C VAL A 306 -5.21 -7.89 -13.75
N VAL A 307 -4.26 -8.82 -13.58
CA VAL A 307 -4.58 -10.23 -13.25
C VAL A 307 -5.32 -10.37 -11.92
N PRO A 308 -4.84 -9.81 -10.79
CA PRO A 308 -5.58 -9.86 -9.53
C PRO A 308 -6.91 -9.10 -9.59
N GLY A 309 -6.98 -8.01 -10.34
CA GLY A 309 -8.23 -7.27 -10.55
C GLY A 309 -9.29 -8.13 -11.27
N LEU A 310 -8.90 -8.81 -12.35
CA LEU A 310 -9.78 -9.72 -13.09
C LEU A 310 -10.23 -10.91 -12.23
N LEU A 311 -9.34 -11.46 -11.41
CA LEU A 311 -9.65 -12.56 -10.49
C LEU A 311 -10.64 -12.14 -9.40
N LYS A 312 -10.47 -10.95 -8.80
CA LYS A 312 -11.35 -10.44 -7.74
C LYS A 312 -12.74 -10.07 -8.25
N HIS A 313 -12.85 -9.53 -9.47
CA HIS A 313 -14.11 -9.06 -10.03
C HIS A 313 -14.83 -10.09 -10.91
N GLY A 314 -14.42 -11.37 -10.87
CA GLY A 314 -15.12 -12.46 -11.54
C GLY A 314 -15.12 -12.41 -13.07
N CYS A 315 -14.29 -11.55 -13.67
CA CYS A 315 -14.24 -11.38 -15.14
C CYS A 315 -13.35 -12.44 -15.81
N LEU A 316 -12.61 -13.22 -15.01
CA LEU A 316 -11.90 -14.40 -15.49
C LEU A 316 -12.89 -15.56 -15.53
N ILE A 317 -13.62 -15.69 -16.63
CA ILE A 317 -14.33 -16.91 -16.99
C ILE A 317 -13.24 -17.97 -17.19
N ILE A 318 -12.89 -18.65 -16.10
CA ILE A 318 -12.20 -19.93 -16.17
C ILE A 318 -13.20 -20.81 -16.90
N CYS A 319 -13.00 -21.00 -18.21
CA CYS A 319 -13.66 -22.05 -18.95
C CYS A 319 -13.29 -23.35 -18.25
N HIS A 320 -14.11 -23.76 -17.27
CA HIS A 320 -14.02 -25.08 -16.69
C HIS A 320 -14.21 -26.04 -17.86
N THR A 321 -13.08 -26.57 -18.32
CA THR A 321 -13.01 -27.61 -19.33
C THR A 321 -13.85 -28.77 -18.82
N HIS A 322 -15.05 -28.87 -19.39
CA HIS A 322 -15.89 -30.04 -19.53
C HIS A 322 -15.49 -31.20 -18.59
N ARG A 323 -15.97 -31.15 -17.34
CA ARG A 323 -15.93 -32.29 -16.42
C ARG A 323 -16.56 -33.46 -17.17
N GLN A 324 -15.74 -34.41 -17.58
CA GLN A 324 -16.18 -35.61 -18.29
C GLN A 324 -17.35 -36.22 -17.52
N HIS A 325 -18.53 -36.21 -18.14
CA HIS A 325 -19.62 -37.08 -17.73
C HIS A 325 -19.09 -38.51 -17.75
N ARG A 326 -18.81 -39.08 -16.57
CA ARG A 326 -18.72 -40.54 -16.46
C ARG A 326 -20.11 -41.07 -16.81
N PRO A 327 -20.25 -41.96 -17.81
CA PRO A 327 -21.51 -42.65 -18.01
C PRO A 327 -21.84 -43.41 -16.74
N GLN A 328 -23.05 -43.16 -16.26
CA GLN A 328 -23.68 -43.82 -15.13
C GLN A 328 -23.78 -45.31 -15.48
N GLU A 329 -22.97 -46.15 -14.84
CA GLU A 329 -23.11 -47.60 -14.95
C GLU A 329 -24.53 -47.96 -14.51
N ALA A 330 -25.25 -48.65 -15.41
CA ALA A 330 -26.62 -49.06 -15.23
C ALA A 330 -26.74 -49.93 -13.97
N GLN A 331 -27.54 -49.47 -13.02
CA GLN A 331 -27.98 -50.25 -11.87
C GLN A 331 -28.94 -51.34 -12.37
N PRO A 332 -28.61 -52.65 -12.21
CA PRO A 332 -29.50 -53.71 -12.65
C PRO A 332 -30.67 -53.88 -11.67
N ASP A 333 -31.86 -53.68 -12.23
CA ASP A 333 -33.18 -54.21 -11.91
C ASP A 333 -33.51 -54.65 -10.48
N ALA A 334 -34.50 -53.93 -9.93
CA ALA A 334 -35.26 -54.30 -8.75
C ALA A 334 -36.01 -55.62 -8.96
N VAL A 335 -35.86 -56.54 -8.01
CA VAL A 335 -36.78 -57.65 -7.80
C VAL A 335 -38.01 -57.10 -7.08
N ILE A 336 -39.15 -57.16 -7.75
CA ILE A 336 -40.48 -56.78 -7.25
C ILE A 336 -41.00 -57.95 -6.41
N GLU A 337 -41.20 -57.74 -5.11
CA GLU A 337 -42.08 -58.57 -4.28
C GLU A 337 -43.44 -57.85 -4.14
N GLU A 338 -44.49 -58.48 -4.68
CA GLU A 338 -45.89 -58.14 -4.42
C GLU A 338 -46.26 -58.42 -2.95
N PRO A 339 -47.11 -57.56 -2.36
CA PRO A 339 -48.17 -58.09 -1.52
C PRO A 339 -49.54 -57.62 -2.00
N ALA A 340 -50.43 -58.60 -2.04
CA ALA A 340 -51.82 -58.48 -2.42
C ALA A 340 -52.63 -57.66 -1.41
N GLY A 341 -53.53 -56.83 -1.96
CA GLY A 341 -54.82 -56.51 -1.39
C GLY A 341 -54.89 -55.28 -0.50
N GLN A 342 -55.43 -54.18 -1.01
CA GLN A 342 -56.60 -53.55 -0.37
C GLN A 342 -57.34 -52.58 -1.31
N GLU A 343 -58.66 -52.69 -1.27
CA GLU A 343 -59.67 -51.95 -2.02
C GLU A 343 -59.78 -50.44 -1.69
N SER A 344 -60.30 -49.72 -2.70
CA SER A 344 -61.22 -48.56 -2.66
C SER A 344 -60.69 -47.12 -2.54
N ASP A 345 -61.15 -46.34 -3.55
CA ASP A 345 -61.49 -44.90 -3.59
C ASP A 345 -60.56 -43.84 -4.23
N PRO A 346 -61.14 -42.77 -4.84
CA PRO A 346 -60.79 -42.38 -6.20
C PRO A 346 -59.93 -41.10 -6.35
N ALA A 347 -59.15 -41.13 -7.44
CA ALA A 347 -58.80 -40.06 -8.36
C ALA A 347 -58.47 -38.65 -7.79
N VAL A 348 -57.19 -38.43 -7.50
CA VAL A 348 -56.57 -37.10 -7.63
C VAL A 348 -55.59 -37.16 -8.80
N VAL A 349 -55.92 -36.41 -9.86
CA VAL A 349 -55.09 -36.24 -11.05
C VAL A 349 -53.85 -35.42 -10.65
N TYR A 350 -52.70 -36.09 -10.59
CA TYR A 350 -51.40 -35.42 -10.46
C TYR A 350 -50.83 -35.20 -11.86
N VAL A 351 -50.74 -33.94 -12.27
CA VAL A 351 -50.04 -33.53 -13.49
C VAL A 351 -48.56 -33.39 -13.15
N PRO A 352 -47.63 -34.14 -13.78
CA PRO A 352 -46.21 -33.91 -13.59
C PRO A 352 -45.79 -32.69 -14.43
N THR A 353 -45.41 -31.62 -13.76
CA THR A 353 -44.70 -30.50 -14.38
C THR A 353 -43.30 -30.95 -14.80
N PRO A 354 -42.85 -30.69 -16.04
CA PRO A 354 -41.51 -31.07 -16.47
C PRO A 354 -40.44 -30.27 -15.72
N ALA A 355 -39.40 -30.97 -15.32
CA ALA A 355 -38.20 -30.42 -14.71
C ALA A 355 -37.46 -29.52 -15.70
N ALA A 356 -37.73 -28.21 -15.66
CA ALA A 356 -36.94 -27.21 -16.38
C ALA A 356 -36.66 -25.91 -15.60
N ASP A 357 -37.28 -25.68 -14.43
CA ASP A 357 -37.17 -24.39 -13.73
C ASP A 357 -36.47 -24.46 -12.35
N ALA A 358 -35.74 -25.53 -12.05
CA ALA A 358 -35.12 -25.72 -10.73
C ALA A 358 -33.78 -24.96 -10.53
N ASN A 359 -33.31 -24.18 -11.51
CA ASN A 359 -31.98 -23.55 -11.48
C ASN A 359 -32.04 -22.04 -11.73
N GLU A 360 -32.78 -21.25 -10.95
CA GLU A 360 -32.55 -19.79 -10.98
C GLU A 360 -33.03 -19.00 -9.75
N ASN A 361 -33.08 -19.62 -8.58
CA ASN A 361 -33.30 -18.89 -7.33
C ASN A 361 -32.11 -19.08 -6.37
N THR A 362 -30.93 -18.59 -6.78
CA THR A 362 -29.92 -18.18 -5.80
C THR A 362 -30.45 -16.94 -5.10
N ARG A 363 -31.30 -17.18 -4.09
CA ARG A 363 -31.76 -16.16 -3.16
C ARG A 363 -30.49 -15.60 -2.53
N LEU A 364 -30.04 -14.43 -2.98
CA LEU A 364 -29.05 -13.64 -2.29
C LEU A 364 -29.63 -13.37 -0.92
N VAL A 365 -29.23 -14.18 0.06
CA VAL A 365 -29.42 -13.85 1.47
C VAL A 365 -28.59 -12.60 1.66
N GLN A 366 -29.27 -11.45 1.59
CA GLN A 366 -28.74 -10.19 2.02
C GLN A 366 -28.49 -10.38 3.52
N GLN A 367 -27.27 -10.79 3.85
CA GLN A 367 -26.80 -10.90 5.21
C GLN A 367 -26.71 -9.46 5.71
N ALA A 368 -27.82 -8.96 6.25
CA ALA A 368 -27.87 -7.71 6.98
C ALA A 368 -26.87 -7.85 8.12
N ASP A 369 -25.78 -7.10 8.00
CA ASP A 369 -24.76 -7.01 9.02
C ASP A 369 -25.42 -6.36 10.26
N PRO A 370 -25.54 -7.09 11.39
CA PRO A 370 -26.22 -6.57 12.58
C PRO A 370 -25.48 -5.38 13.23
N SER A 371 -24.29 -5.03 12.73
CA SER A 371 -23.47 -3.91 13.20
C SER A 371 -23.95 -2.52 12.77
N TYR A 372 -24.96 -2.42 11.90
CA TYR A 372 -25.58 -1.14 11.57
C TYR A 372 -27.09 -1.21 11.79
N GLY A 373 -27.55 -0.52 12.85
CA GLY A 373 -28.95 -0.35 13.17
C GLY A 373 -29.75 0.08 11.94
N GLY A 374 -30.80 -0.68 11.65
CA GLY A 374 -31.76 -0.35 10.60
C GLY A 374 -32.37 1.03 10.85
N LEU A 375 -32.48 1.80 9.76
CA LEU A 375 -33.33 2.98 9.70
C LEU A 375 -34.81 2.59 9.76
#